data_AF-A0A376U1W0-F1
#
_entry.id   AF-A0A376U1W0-F1
#
_cell.length_a   1.000
_cell.length_b   1.000
_cell.length_c   1.000
_cell.angle_alpha   90.00
_cell.angle_beta   90.00
_cell.angle_gamma   90.00
#
_symmetry.space_group_name_H-M   'P 1'
#
loop_
_entity.id
_entity.type
_entity.pdbx_description
1 polymer ?
#
loop_
_entity_poly.entity_id
_entity_poly.type
_entity_poly.pdbx_seq_one_letter_code
_entity_poly.pdbx_strand_id
1 'polypeptide(L)'
;MLTQGFKMGNAEIEPPKSISTATAVTAQIIAQVASHIYGGTTINRIDEVLAPFVTASYNKHRKTAEEWNIPDAEGYANSRTIKECYDAFQSLEYEVNTLHTATVRRRL
;
A
#
# COMPACT_ATOMS: atom_id res chain seq x y z
N MET A 1 -4.66 -1.85 -13.55
CA MET A 1 -4.39 -3.07 -12.76
C MET A 1 -5.06 -3.04 -11.38
N LEU A 2 -5.02 -1.93 -10.64
CA LEU A 2 -5.61 -1.83 -9.29
C LEU A 2 -7.14 -1.63 -9.24
N THR A 3 -7.81 -1.41 -10.38
CA THR A 3 -9.25 -1.16 -10.47
C THR A 3 -10.12 -2.39 -10.75
N GLN A 4 -9.54 -3.55 -11.08
CA GLN A 4 -10.32 -4.74 -11.49
C GLN A 4 -10.07 -6.00 -10.68
N GLY A 5 -9.27 -5.92 -9.60
CA GLY A 5 -8.77 -7.13 -8.94
C GLY A 5 -7.77 -7.86 -9.86
N PHE A 6 -6.72 -8.41 -9.27
CA PHE A 6 -5.71 -9.14 -10.03
C PHE A 6 -5.29 -10.38 -9.26
N LYS A 7 -5.02 -11.45 -9.99
CA LYS A 7 -4.62 -12.74 -9.41
C LYS A 7 -3.09 -12.78 -9.32
N MET A 8 -2.55 -12.77 -8.10
CA MET A 8 -1.10 -12.87 -7.87
C MET A 8 -0.77 -14.27 -7.33
N GLY A 9 -0.21 -15.12 -8.19
CA GLY A 9 0.02 -16.54 -7.87
C GLY A 9 -1.29 -17.30 -7.65
N ASN A 10 -1.46 -17.89 -6.46
CA ASN A 10 -2.70 -18.58 -6.04
C ASN A 10 -3.68 -17.69 -5.26
N ALA A 11 -3.33 -16.43 -4.98
CA ALA A 11 -4.17 -15.51 -4.23
C ALA A 11 -4.99 -14.62 -5.17
N GLU A 12 -6.30 -14.58 -4.96
CA GLU A 12 -7.22 -13.65 -5.60
C GLU A 12 -7.19 -12.34 -4.78
N ILE A 13 -6.50 -11.32 -5.28
CA ILE A 13 -6.36 -10.06 -4.56
C ILE A 13 -7.56 -9.18 -4.88
N GLU A 14 -8.48 -9.08 -3.91
CA GLU A 14 -9.55 -8.09 -3.91
C GLU A 14 -8.97 -6.67 -3.95
N PRO A 15 -9.68 -5.69 -4.57
CA PRO A 15 -9.22 -4.32 -4.59
C PRO A 15 -8.95 -3.83 -3.15
N PRO A 16 -7.75 -3.30 -2.87
CA PRO A 16 -7.38 -2.92 -1.51
C PRO A 16 -8.34 -1.85 -0.99
N LYS A 17 -8.84 -2.04 0.23
CA LYS A 17 -9.81 -1.12 0.87
C LYS A 17 -9.12 -0.04 1.72
N SER A 18 -7.78 -0.03 1.75
CA SER A 18 -6.97 0.95 2.47
C SER A 18 -5.60 1.16 1.83
N ILE A 19 -4.97 2.29 2.16
CA ILE A 19 -3.63 2.66 1.67
C ILE A 19 -2.56 1.67 2.12
N SER A 20 -2.62 1.18 3.37
CA SER A 20 -1.66 0.20 3.90
C SER A 20 -1.67 -1.09 3.08
N THR A 21 -2.86 -1.65 2.79
CA THR A 21 -2.98 -2.89 2.01
C THR A 21 -2.57 -2.68 0.56
N ALA A 22 -2.94 -1.54 -0.06
CA ALA A 22 -2.51 -1.21 -1.41
C ALA A 22 -0.99 -1.13 -1.52
N THR A 23 -0.35 -0.56 -0.51
CA THR A 23 1.11 -0.39 -0.46
C THR A 23 1.83 -1.72 -0.26
N ALA A 24 1.34 -2.59 0.63
CA ALA A 24 1.89 -3.94 0.82
C ALA A 24 1.78 -4.80 -0.45
N VAL A 25 0.64 -4.75 -1.16
CA VAL A 25 0.48 -5.47 -2.43
C VAL A 25 1.44 -4.89 -3.48
N THR A 26 1.61 -3.57 -3.51
CA THR A 26 2.56 -2.91 -4.42
C THR A 26 3.99 -3.37 -4.14
N ALA A 27 4.42 -3.44 -2.88
CA ALA A 27 5.73 -3.96 -2.48
C ALA A 27 5.97 -5.39 -2.98
N GLN A 28 4.97 -6.27 -2.82
CA GLN A 28 5.05 -7.64 -3.29
C GLN A 28 5.16 -7.74 -4.82
N ILE A 29 4.41 -6.89 -5.56
CA ILE A 29 4.52 -6.80 -7.02
C ILE A 29 5.93 -6.34 -7.42
N ILE A 30 6.50 -5.34 -6.75
CA ILE A 30 7.87 -4.88 -7.01
C ILE A 30 8.85 -6.04 -6.83
N ALA A 31 8.76 -6.78 -5.73
CA ALA A 31 9.65 -7.90 -5.44
C ALA A 31 9.51 -9.05 -6.46
N GLN A 32 8.27 -9.36 -6.87
CA GLN A 32 7.97 -10.35 -7.91
C GLN A 32 8.56 -9.94 -9.27
N VAL A 33 8.31 -8.70 -9.69
CA VAL A 33 8.81 -8.17 -10.97
C VAL A 33 10.33 -8.11 -10.95
N ALA A 34 10.93 -7.58 -9.87
CA ALA A 34 12.38 -7.51 -9.70
C ALA A 34 13.07 -8.89 -9.68
N SER A 35 12.35 -9.95 -9.30
CA SER A 35 12.88 -11.32 -9.36
C SER A 35 12.83 -11.95 -10.76
N HIS A 36 12.02 -11.39 -11.67
CA HIS A 36 11.85 -11.88 -13.04
C HIS A 36 12.56 -10.99 -14.09
N ILE A 37 13.08 -9.82 -13.69
CA ILE A 37 13.82 -8.92 -14.57
C ILE A 37 15.24 -8.69 -14.03
N TYR A 38 16.23 -8.65 -14.92
CA TYR A 38 17.62 -8.36 -14.57
C TYR A 38 17.95 -6.85 -14.61
N GLY A 39 16.94 -5.99 -14.41
CA GLY A 39 17.03 -4.53 -14.50
C GLY A 39 16.25 -3.82 -13.40
N GLY A 40 16.27 -2.49 -13.40
CA GLY A 40 15.52 -1.68 -12.42
C GLY A 40 14.02 -1.67 -12.69
N THR A 41 13.21 -1.82 -11.63
CA THR A 41 11.75 -1.63 -11.68
C THR A 41 11.42 -0.18 -11.34
N THR A 42 10.72 0.53 -12.23
CA THR A 42 10.20 1.88 -11.95
C THR A 42 8.68 1.85 -11.89
N ILE A 43 8.11 2.42 -10.82
CA ILE A 43 6.67 2.68 -10.73
C ILE A 43 6.43 4.13 -11.14
N ASN A 44 5.65 4.33 -12.21
CA ASN A 44 5.28 5.66 -12.67
C ASN A 44 4.05 6.16 -11.90
N ARG A 45 4.06 7.44 -11.48
CA ARG A 45 2.94 8.16 -10.84
C ARG A 45 2.30 7.37 -9.68
N ILE A 46 3.14 6.93 -8.74
CA ILE A 46 2.68 6.18 -7.57
C ILE A 46 1.67 6.98 -6.72
N ASP A 47 1.78 8.30 -6.74
CA ASP A 47 0.86 9.25 -6.14
C ASP A 47 -0.57 9.10 -6.69
N GLU A 48 -0.75 9.02 -8.00
CA GLU A 48 -2.07 8.85 -8.61
C GLU A 48 -2.62 7.44 -8.47
N VAL A 49 -1.72 6.46 -8.51
CA VAL A 49 -2.08 5.06 -8.29
C VAL A 49 -2.59 4.86 -6.86
N LEU A 50 -2.02 5.57 -5.88
CA LEU A 50 -2.38 5.46 -4.47
C LEU A 50 -3.50 6.41 -4.02
N ALA A 51 -3.74 7.52 -4.73
CA ALA A 51 -4.79 8.51 -4.45
C ALA A 51 -6.19 7.92 -4.14
N PRO A 52 -6.73 6.96 -4.93
CA PRO A 52 -8.05 6.37 -4.61
C PRO A 52 -8.04 5.58 -3.29
N PHE A 53 -6.90 4.98 -2.92
CA PHE A 53 -6.77 4.20 -1.68
C PHE A 53 -6.65 5.08 -0.45
N VAL A 54 -5.99 6.24 -0.57
CA VAL A 54 -5.98 7.26 0.49
C VAL A 54 -7.40 7.76 0.74
N THR A 55 -8.17 8.01 -0.32
CA THR A 55 -9.58 8.43 -0.23
C THR A 55 -10.45 7.36 0.43
N ALA A 56 -10.23 6.08 0.09
CA ALA A 56 -10.93 4.96 0.72
C ALA A 56 -10.62 4.84 2.23
N SER A 57 -9.35 4.98 2.62
CA SER A 57 -8.93 5.03 4.02
C SER A 57 -9.58 6.20 4.77
N TYR A 58 -9.60 7.39 4.18
CA TYR A 58 -10.27 8.56 4.78
C TYR A 58 -11.76 8.31 5.03
N ASN A 59 -12.48 7.80 4.04
CA ASN A 59 -13.90 7.48 4.16
C ASN A 59 -14.16 6.45 5.26
N LYS A 60 -13.26 5.47 5.43
CA LYS A 60 -13.35 4.48 6.50
C LYS A 60 -13.18 5.13 7.88
N HIS A 61 -12.16 5.97 8.07
CA HIS A 61 -11.94 6.68 9.34
C HIS A 61 -13.07 7.65 9.66
N ARG A 62 -13.61 8.33 8.65
CA ARG A 62 -14.78 9.21 8.80
C ARG A 62 -16.00 8.41 9.26
N LYS A 63 -16.29 7.27 8.63
CA LYS A 63 -17.40 6.41 9.05
C LYS A 63 -17.24 5.92 10.48
N THR A 64 -16.02 5.54 10.88
CA THR A 64 -15.73 5.21 12.28
C THR A 64 -15.92 6.42 13.19
N ALA A 65 -15.51 7.61 12.80
CA ALA A 65 -15.74 8.81 13.61
C ALA A 65 -17.23 9.12 13.79
N GLU A 66 -18.04 8.91 12.75
CA GLU A 66 -19.51 9.05 12.80
C GLU A 66 -20.15 7.97 13.68
N GLU A 67 -19.73 6.70 13.57
CA GLU A 67 -20.21 5.58 14.39
C GLU A 67 -19.92 5.78 15.89
N TRP A 68 -18.77 6.38 16.21
CA TRP A 68 -18.35 6.65 17.59
C TRP A 68 -18.70 8.07 18.05
N ASN A 69 -19.43 8.83 17.23
CA ASN A 69 -19.92 10.18 17.49
C ASN A 69 -18.82 11.14 17.98
N ILE A 70 -17.66 11.11 17.32
CA ILE A 70 -16.51 11.95 17.66
C ILE A 70 -16.84 13.42 17.31
N PRO A 71 -16.63 14.37 18.23
CA PRO A 71 -17.00 15.78 18.02
C PRO A 71 -16.27 16.46 16.85
N ASP A 72 -15.09 15.98 16.47
CA ASP A 72 -14.34 16.41 15.28
C ASP A 72 -14.05 15.20 14.37
N ALA A 73 -15.08 14.78 13.63
CA ALA A 73 -14.99 13.61 12.75
C ALA A 73 -14.04 13.82 11.56
N GLU A 74 -13.99 15.03 11.01
CA GLU A 74 -13.06 15.35 9.90
C GLU A 74 -11.62 15.45 10.37
N GLY A 75 -11.35 16.13 11.48
CA GLY A 75 -10.00 16.21 12.04
C GLY A 75 -9.48 14.84 12.49
N TYR A 76 -10.35 14.01 13.07
CA TYR A 76 -10.02 12.61 13.37
C TYR A 76 -9.69 11.84 12.08
N ALA A 77 -10.56 11.88 11.09
CA ALA A 77 -10.36 11.14 9.84
C ALA A 77 -9.08 11.57 9.12
N ASN A 78 -8.80 12.88 9.08
CA ASN A 78 -7.62 13.42 8.42
C ASN A 78 -6.33 13.04 9.17
N SER A 79 -6.29 13.23 10.50
CA SER A 79 -5.13 12.85 11.32
C SER A 79 -4.81 11.35 11.21
N ARG A 80 -5.85 10.50 11.25
CA ARG A 80 -5.70 9.04 11.10
C ARG A 80 -5.24 8.65 9.70
N THR A 81 -5.76 9.32 8.66
CA THR A 81 -5.36 9.07 7.27
C THR A 81 -3.91 9.46 7.03
N ILE A 82 -3.46 10.61 7.53
CA ILE A 82 -2.06 11.05 7.43
C ILE A 82 -1.15 10.03 8.10
N LYS A 83 -1.48 9.63 9.34
CA LYS A 83 -0.70 8.63 10.07
C LYS A 83 -0.63 7.30 9.32
N GLU A 84 -1.78 6.80 8.84
CA GLU A 84 -1.83 5.54 8.09
C GLU A 84 -1.02 5.62 6.79
N CYS A 85 -1.02 6.77 6.11
CA CYS A 85 -0.22 6.99 4.91
C CYS A 85 1.28 6.92 5.22
N TYR A 86 1.73 7.60 6.29
CA TYR A 86 3.13 7.51 6.76
C TYR A 86 3.53 6.08 7.12
N ASP A 87 2.70 5.38 7.91
CA ASP A 87 2.97 4.00 8.31
C ASP A 87 3.02 3.05 7.10
N ALA A 88 2.19 3.30 6.08
CA ALA A 88 2.17 2.53 4.84
C ALA A 88 3.45 2.71 4.02
N PHE A 89 3.90 3.95 3.81
CA PHE A 89 5.15 4.22 3.08
C PHE A 89 6.39 3.76 3.86
N GLN A 90 6.39 3.89 5.18
CA GLN A 90 7.46 3.34 6.00
C GLN A 90 7.52 1.82 5.87
N SER A 91 6.36 1.15 5.85
CA SER A 91 6.27 -0.29 5.61
C SER A 91 6.75 -0.66 4.21
N LEU A 92 6.43 0.13 3.17
CA LEU A 92 6.94 -0.07 1.81
C LEU A 92 8.46 -0.03 1.77
N GLU A 93 9.06 1.00 2.35
CA GLU A 93 10.50 1.18 2.37
C GLU A 93 11.17 0.03 3.13
N TYR A 94 10.60 -0.38 4.26
CA TYR A 94 11.11 -1.50 5.03
C TYR A 94 10.97 -2.83 4.29
N GLU A 95 9.82 -3.11 3.68
CA GLU A 95 9.59 -4.31 2.88
C GLU A 95 10.52 -4.37 1.68
N VAL A 96 10.71 -3.27 0.94
CA VAL A 96 11.65 -3.21 -0.19
C VAL A 96 13.09 -3.47 0.27
N ASN A 97 13.49 -3.00 1.45
CA ASN A 97 14.84 -3.20 1.99
C ASN A 97 15.05 -4.58 2.65
N THR A 98 13.98 -5.25 3.10
CA THR A 98 14.04 -6.53 3.80
C THR A 98 13.65 -7.73 2.94
N LEU A 99 12.86 -7.53 1.90
CA LEU A 99 12.57 -8.54 0.89
C LEU A 99 13.89 -8.87 0.19
N HIS A 100 14.47 -10.00 0.60
CA HIS A 100 15.51 -10.70 -0.11
C HIS A 100 14.97 -11.08 -1.49
N THR A 101 15.10 -10.19 -2.47
CA THR A 101 15.08 -10.60 -3.89
C THR A 101 16.19 -11.64 -4.01
N ALA A 102 15.86 -12.82 -4.54
CA ALA A 102 16.67 -14.05 -4.50
C ALA A 102 18.08 -13.95 -5.11
N THR A 103 18.53 -12.76 -5.53
CA THR A 103 19.77 -12.54 -6.27
C THR A 103 20.85 -11.78 -5.48
N VAL A 104 20.57 -11.07 -4.39
CA VAL A 104 21.60 -10.18 -3.79
C VAL A 104 21.71 -10.29 -2.26
N ARG A 105 22.31 -11.39 -1.78
CA ARG A 105 23.29 -11.40 -0.66
C ARG A 105 23.75 -12.84 -0.34
N ARG A 106 24.68 -13.36 -1.13
CA ARG A 106 25.77 -14.15 -0.51
C ARG A 106 26.62 -13.13 0.25
N ARG A 107 26.35 -12.93 1.54
CA ARG A 107 27.31 -12.26 2.41
C ARG A 107 28.52 -13.19 2.55
N LEU A 108 29.64 -12.74 2.00
CA LEU A 108 30.98 -13.14 2.42
C LEU A 108 31.26 -12.57 3.81
#